data_AF-A0A6G8PSP8-F1
#
_entry.id   AF-A0A6G8PSP8-F1
#
_cell.length_a   1.000
_cell.length_b   1.000
_cell.length_c   1.000
_cell.angle_alpha   90.00
_cell.angle_beta   90.00
_cell.angle_gamma   90.00
#
_symmetry.space_group_name_H-M   'P 1'
#
loop_
_entity.id
_entity.type
_entity.pdbx_description
1 polymer ?
#
loop_
_entity_poly.entity_id
_entity_poly.type
_entity_poly.pdbx_seq_one_letter_code
_entity_poly.pdbx_strand_id
1 'polypeptide(L)'
;MSEKLDQEQPMVWGAPEVAPDPELSGFDVGRPRLGGHEEPVEFSDRQVEILNAAADEIIPPGEGFPAPSEVDVVDFIGRYTAPSGEKALHYPFAEEDEFKAAIDNLGDEFLQADGAGRVEILKRVEKEDETFFTQLRNMVFYGYYSRPAVTLAIQENLPAARDYHGPPQPYGYIRTIERWSADEETFNARGGGNYIATEDVKRIDLSKIGWIQNSPNGQQ
;
A
#
# COMPACT_ATOMS: atom_id res chain seq x y z
N MET A 1 40.52 -17.27 -22.33
CA MET A 1 39.98 -15.89 -22.28
C MET A 1 38.50 -16.04 -22.55
N SER A 2 37.66 -15.99 -21.51
CA SER A 2 36.97 -14.78 -21.03
C SER A 2 36.07 -14.22 -22.15
N GLU A 3 34.75 -14.16 -22.01
CA GLU A 3 34.10 -13.33 -20.98
C GLU A 3 32.91 -13.95 -20.26
N LYS A 4 32.71 -13.36 -19.09
CA LYS A 4 31.86 -13.72 -17.97
C LYS A 4 30.38 -13.70 -18.35
N LEU A 5 29.66 -14.68 -17.81
CA LEU A 5 28.23 -14.60 -17.55
C LEU A 5 27.91 -13.25 -16.90
N ASP A 6 26.95 -12.54 -17.50
CA ASP A 6 26.29 -11.39 -16.94
C ASP A 6 25.92 -11.70 -15.48
N GLN A 7 26.58 -10.99 -14.58
CA GLN A 7 26.16 -10.93 -13.20
C GLN A 7 24.82 -10.20 -13.21
N GLU A 8 23.73 -10.91 -12.91
CA GLU A 8 22.45 -10.29 -12.60
C GLU A 8 22.68 -9.26 -11.50
N GLN A 9 22.70 -7.98 -11.89
CA GLN A 9 22.74 -6.90 -10.92
C GLN A 9 21.40 -6.90 -10.18
N PRO A 10 21.39 -6.78 -8.84
CA PRO A 10 20.16 -6.63 -8.11
C PRO A 10 19.40 -5.41 -8.66
N MET A 11 18.09 -5.58 -8.84
CA MET A 11 17.20 -4.51 -9.27
C MET A 11 17.40 -3.30 -8.35
N VAL A 12 17.75 -2.15 -8.92
CA VAL A 12 17.86 -0.89 -8.18
C VAL A 12 16.51 -0.64 -7.50
N TRP A 13 16.53 -0.48 -6.19
CA TRP A 13 15.33 -0.14 -5.42
C TRP A 13 14.87 1.26 -5.82
N GLY A 14 13.63 1.38 -6.30
CA GLY A 14 13.05 2.64 -6.78
C GLY A 14 12.88 2.70 -8.29
N ALA A 15 12.14 3.71 -8.76
CA ALA A 15 11.99 3.97 -10.19
C ALA A 15 13.35 4.35 -10.82
N PRO A 16 13.65 3.93 -12.07
CA PRO A 16 14.89 4.30 -12.75
C PRO A 16 15.09 5.81 -12.80
N GLU A 17 16.34 6.27 -12.70
CA GLU A 17 16.75 7.70 -12.69
C GLU A 17 16.09 8.48 -13.84
N VAL A 18 16.02 7.84 -15.01
CA VAL A 18 15.40 8.36 -16.24
C VAL A 18 14.25 7.44 -16.65
N ALA A 19 13.06 8.01 -16.88
CA ALA A 19 11.93 7.28 -17.44
C ALA A 19 12.31 6.73 -18.82
N PRO A 20 12.06 5.44 -19.13
CA PRO A 20 12.24 4.94 -20.48
C PRO A 20 11.21 5.63 -21.37
N ASP A 21 11.71 6.56 -22.19
CA ASP A 21 10.98 7.37 -23.17
C ASP A 21 9.72 8.11 -22.60
N PRO A 22 9.78 9.45 -22.44
CA PRO A 22 8.65 10.25 -21.96
C PRO A 22 7.34 10.03 -22.73
N GLU A 23 7.40 9.65 -24.01
CA GLU A 23 6.22 9.39 -24.84
C GLU A 23 5.60 8.00 -24.61
N LEU A 24 6.37 7.03 -24.11
CA LEU A 24 5.90 5.66 -23.83
C LEU A 24 5.44 5.47 -22.39
N SER A 25 5.93 6.29 -21.46
CA SER A 25 5.83 5.97 -20.04
C SER A 25 4.49 6.35 -19.39
N GLY A 26 3.70 7.25 -19.97
CA GLY A 26 2.40 7.66 -19.40
C GLY A 26 2.47 8.21 -17.97
N PHE A 27 3.68 8.48 -17.46
CA PHE A 27 3.92 9.13 -16.18
C PHE A 27 4.01 10.63 -16.43
N ASP A 28 2.95 11.35 -16.09
CA ASP A 28 2.93 12.80 -16.13
C ASP A 28 4.11 13.40 -15.35
N VAL A 29 4.74 14.42 -15.94
CA VAL A 29 5.71 15.27 -15.25
C VAL A 29 4.99 15.94 -14.07
N GLY A 30 5.40 15.64 -12.85
CA GLY A 30 4.74 16.11 -11.62
C GLY A 30 3.92 15.04 -10.88
N ARG A 31 3.78 13.82 -11.41
CA ARG A 31 3.38 12.68 -10.58
C ARG A 31 4.53 12.35 -9.61
N PRO A 32 4.26 12.17 -8.30
CA PRO A 32 5.19 11.47 -7.43
C PRO A 32 5.51 10.14 -8.09
N ARG A 33 6.80 9.82 -8.19
CA ARG A 33 7.23 8.51 -8.67
C ARG A 33 6.58 7.46 -7.77
N LEU A 34 6.43 6.21 -8.24
CA LEU A 34 6.04 5.11 -7.35
C LEU A 34 6.99 5.15 -6.13
N GLY A 35 6.46 5.50 -4.95
CA GLY A 35 7.26 5.78 -3.75
C GLY A 35 7.25 7.22 -3.23
N GLY A 36 6.49 8.15 -3.82
CA GLY A 36 6.34 9.54 -3.34
C GLY A 36 7.38 10.51 -3.90
N HIS A 37 7.61 11.64 -3.22
CA HIS A 37 8.66 12.60 -3.54
C HIS A 37 10.05 11.97 -3.42
N GLU A 38 10.95 12.34 -4.32
CA GLU A 38 12.34 11.84 -4.33
C GLU A 38 13.10 12.34 -3.10
N GLU A 39 13.00 13.64 -2.84
CA GLU A 39 13.43 14.30 -1.61
C GLU A 39 12.21 14.46 -0.68
N PRO A 40 12.15 13.71 0.44
CA PRO A 40 11.05 13.83 1.39
C PRO A 40 11.05 15.21 2.07
N VAL A 41 9.87 15.69 2.46
CA VAL A 41 9.75 16.81 3.40
C VAL A 41 10.44 16.43 4.71
N GLU A 42 11.43 17.23 5.13
CA GLU A 42 12.14 17.03 6.39
C GLU A 42 11.34 17.58 7.57
N PHE A 43 11.21 16.77 8.63
CA PHE A 43 10.61 17.19 9.89
C PHE A 43 11.70 17.48 10.92
N SER A 44 11.47 18.46 11.79
CA SER A 44 12.38 18.69 12.93
C SER A 44 12.38 17.50 13.89
N ASP A 45 13.45 17.33 14.68
CA ASP A 45 13.52 16.27 15.70
C ASP A 45 12.27 16.23 16.60
N ARG A 46 11.73 17.42 16.91
CA ARG A 46 10.51 17.55 17.72
C ARG A 46 9.28 17.04 16.99
N GLN A 47 9.11 17.40 15.72
CA GLN A 47 8.01 16.93 14.89
C GLN A 47 8.09 15.42 14.67
N VAL A 48 9.30 14.88 14.48
CA VAL A 48 9.53 13.43 14.39
C VAL A 48 9.09 12.72 15.67
N GLU A 49 9.42 13.27 16.85
CA GLU A 49 9.00 12.72 18.13
C GLU A 49 7.47 12.72 18.28
N ILE A 50 6.79 13.82 17.92
CA ILE A 50 5.33 13.93 17.92
C ILE A 50 4.70 12.91 16.96
N LEU A 51 5.20 12.84 15.72
CA LEU A 51 4.69 11.94 14.70
C LEU A 51 4.83 10.46 15.10
N ASN A 52 5.99 10.08 15.66
CA ASN A 52 6.21 8.72 16.16
C ASN A 52 5.26 8.39 17.31
N ALA A 53 5.14 9.28 18.30
CA ALA A 53 4.23 9.07 19.42
C ALA A 53 2.76 8.99 18.95
N ALA A 54 2.34 9.83 18.01
CA ALA A 54 1.00 9.77 17.44
C ALA A 54 0.76 8.49 16.63
N ALA A 55 1.73 8.08 15.82
CA ALA A 55 1.63 6.86 15.02
C ALA A 55 1.46 5.63 15.91
N ASP A 56 2.23 5.53 17.00
CA ASP A 56 2.15 4.42 17.96
C ASP A 56 0.80 4.39 18.72
N GLU A 57 0.11 5.51 18.91
CA GLU A 57 -1.25 5.50 19.47
C GLU A 57 -2.32 5.18 18.42
N ILE A 58 -2.12 5.58 17.15
CA ILE A 58 -3.05 5.28 16.03
C ILE A 58 -3.00 3.79 15.68
N ILE A 59 -1.81 3.19 15.67
CA ILE A 59 -1.59 1.75 15.49
C ILE A 59 -0.74 1.25 16.66
N PRO A 60 -1.37 0.80 17.77
CA PRO A 60 -0.66 0.27 18.92
C PRO A 60 0.19 -0.96 18.56
N PRO A 61 1.44 -1.06 19.05
CA PRO A 61 2.23 -2.27 18.89
C PRO A 61 1.63 -3.43 19.67
N GLY A 62 1.83 -4.66 19.18
CA GLY A 62 1.33 -5.85 19.87
C GLY A 62 1.21 -7.07 18.97
N GLU A 63 0.97 -8.23 19.58
CA GLU A 63 0.65 -9.48 18.86
C GLU A 63 1.68 -9.90 17.80
N GLY A 64 2.95 -9.57 18.02
CA GLY A 64 4.06 -9.86 17.10
C GLY A 64 4.27 -8.82 15.99
N PHE A 65 3.53 -7.71 16.01
CA PHE A 65 3.70 -6.58 15.11
C PHE A 65 4.60 -5.50 15.72
N PRO A 66 5.50 -4.89 14.92
CA PRO A 66 6.37 -3.81 15.39
C PRO A 66 5.58 -2.52 15.65
N ALA A 67 6.13 -1.59 16.42
CA ALA A 67 5.53 -0.26 16.51
C ALA A 67 5.74 0.53 15.20
N PRO A 68 4.80 1.42 14.81
CA PRO A 68 5.03 2.37 13.72
C PRO A 68 6.34 3.15 13.82
N SER A 69 6.71 3.59 15.02
CA SER A 69 7.98 4.27 15.29
C SER A 69 9.22 3.41 15.05
N GLU A 70 9.11 2.08 15.09
CA GLU A 70 10.20 1.14 14.84
C GLU A 70 10.43 0.85 13.35
N VAL A 71 9.50 1.25 12.48
CA VAL A 71 9.54 0.94 11.04
C VAL A 71 9.57 2.18 10.15
N ASP A 72 10.00 3.31 10.72
CA ASP A 72 10.25 4.57 10.01
C ASP A 72 9.04 5.07 9.21
N VAL A 73 7.87 5.17 9.85
CA VAL A 73 6.67 5.73 9.19
C VAL A 73 6.85 7.20 8.83
N VAL A 74 7.74 7.93 9.50
CA VAL A 74 7.97 9.37 9.27
C VAL A 74 8.59 9.66 7.90
N ASP A 75 9.53 8.84 7.42
CA ASP A 75 10.02 8.96 6.02
C ASP A 75 8.87 8.86 5.00
N PHE A 76 7.92 7.94 5.24
CA PHE A 76 6.75 7.83 4.36
C PHE A 76 5.88 9.08 4.40
N ILE A 77 5.63 9.64 5.58
CA ILE A 77 4.89 10.89 5.74
C ILE A 77 5.56 12.00 4.93
N GLY A 78 6.89 12.14 5.04
CA GLY A 78 7.67 13.15 4.31
C GLY A 78 7.58 12.99 2.79
N ARG A 79 7.59 11.75 2.29
CA ARG A 79 7.48 11.44 0.85
C ARG A 79 6.09 11.71 0.26
N TYR A 80 5.06 11.80 1.09
CA TYR A 80 3.67 11.98 0.64
C TYR A 80 3.06 13.32 1.10
N THR A 81 3.88 14.20 1.67
CA THR A 81 3.54 15.58 1.96
C THR A 81 4.03 16.46 0.81
N ALA A 82 3.16 17.31 0.26
CA ALA A 82 3.54 18.23 -0.79
C ALA A 82 4.47 19.32 -0.22
N PRO A 83 5.66 19.54 -0.81
CA PRO A 83 6.59 20.57 -0.35
C PRO A 83 5.99 21.98 -0.36
N SER A 84 6.53 22.87 0.47
CA SER A 84 6.09 24.26 0.55
C SER A 84 6.09 24.95 -0.82
N GLY A 85 4.98 25.62 -1.13
CA GLY A 85 4.75 26.27 -2.43
C GLY A 85 4.24 25.35 -3.54
N GLU A 86 4.17 24.04 -3.30
CA GLU A 86 3.51 23.09 -4.19
C GLU A 86 2.09 22.76 -3.71
N LYS A 87 1.21 22.40 -4.64
CA LYS A 87 -0.16 21.99 -4.33
C LYS A 87 -0.22 20.48 -4.14
N ALA A 88 -0.89 20.01 -3.09
CA ALA A 88 -1.10 18.59 -2.92
C ALA A 88 -2.10 18.05 -3.95
N LEU A 89 -1.60 17.30 -4.94
CA LEU A 89 -2.41 16.70 -6.01
C LEU A 89 -2.88 15.28 -5.70
N HIS A 90 -2.28 14.64 -4.70
CA HIS A 90 -2.51 13.24 -4.38
C HIS A 90 -3.00 13.08 -2.95
N TYR A 91 -3.92 12.14 -2.77
CA TYR A 91 -4.41 11.76 -1.46
C TYR A 91 -3.23 11.34 -0.55
N PRO A 92 -3.18 11.79 0.73
CA PRO A 92 -4.27 12.43 1.48
C PRO A 92 -4.31 13.97 1.40
N PHE A 93 -3.65 14.57 0.41
CA PHE A 93 -3.68 16.01 0.14
C PHE A 93 -3.06 16.88 1.24
N ALA A 94 -1.99 16.40 1.88
CA ALA A 94 -1.26 17.17 2.88
C ALA A 94 -0.25 18.12 2.22
N GLU A 95 -0.27 19.39 2.64
CA GLU A 95 0.68 20.43 2.25
C GLU A 95 1.61 20.71 3.43
N GLU A 96 2.91 20.89 3.16
CA GLU A 96 3.97 20.93 4.18
C GLU A 96 3.71 21.95 5.28
N ASP A 97 3.35 23.18 4.91
CA ASP A 97 3.25 24.30 5.85
C ASP A 97 2.09 24.10 6.83
N GLU A 98 0.90 23.76 6.33
CA GLU A 98 -0.27 23.44 7.14
C GLU A 98 -0.05 22.20 8.00
N PHE A 99 0.55 21.15 7.42
CA PHE A 99 0.75 19.89 8.11
C PHE A 99 1.77 20.04 9.25
N LYS A 100 2.88 20.74 9.02
CA LYS A 100 3.86 21.07 10.08
C LYS A 100 3.26 21.95 11.16
N ALA A 101 2.49 22.98 10.79
CA ALA A 101 1.81 23.83 11.76
C ALA A 101 0.84 23.03 12.65
N ALA A 102 0.10 22.07 12.07
CA ALA A 102 -0.79 21.20 12.82
C ALA A 102 -0.04 20.24 13.76
N ILE A 103 1.11 19.70 13.34
CA ILE A 103 2.00 18.90 14.22
C ILE A 103 2.50 19.78 15.37
N ASP A 104 2.96 20.99 15.09
CA ASP A 104 3.48 21.91 16.11
C ASP A 104 2.39 22.32 17.12
N ASN A 105 1.12 22.39 16.69
CA ASN A 105 -0.02 22.69 17.55
C ASN A 105 -0.36 21.56 18.55
N LEU A 106 0.03 20.30 18.30
CA LEU A 106 -0.07 19.24 19.32
C LEU A 106 0.82 19.58 20.54
N GLY A 107 1.98 20.16 20.27
CA GLY A 107 2.86 20.77 21.26
C GLY A 107 3.36 19.82 22.35
N ASP A 108 3.89 20.43 23.41
CA ASP A 108 4.52 19.71 24.52
C ASP A 108 3.53 18.94 25.40
N GLU A 109 2.27 19.40 25.46
CA GLU A 109 1.21 18.70 26.20
C GLU A 109 1.04 17.28 25.68
N PHE A 110 1.08 17.09 24.36
CA PHE A 110 0.98 15.78 23.74
C PHE A 110 2.13 14.86 24.15
N LEU A 111 3.37 15.32 24.08
CA LEU A 111 4.52 14.48 24.39
C LEU A 111 4.75 14.24 25.87
N GLN A 112 4.24 15.11 26.74
CA GLN A 112 4.27 14.92 28.19
C GLN A 112 3.13 14.03 28.71
N ALA A 113 2.07 13.84 27.92
CA ALA A 113 0.98 12.95 28.27
C ALA A 113 1.40 11.47 28.21
N ASP A 114 0.77 10.64 29.05
CA ASP A 114 0.85 9.19 28.93
C ASP A 114 0.01 8.71 27.71
N GLY A 115 0.06 7.40 27.39
CA GLY A 115 -0.63 6.90 26.21
C GLY A 115 -2.14 7.15 26.21
N ALA A 116 -2.79 7.00 27.37
CA ALA A 116 -4.21 7.33 27.52
C ALA A 116 -4.48 8.83 27.28
N GLY A 117 -3.64 9.71 27.83
CA GLY A 117 -3.72 11.15 27.59
C GLY A 117 -3.49 11.52 26.12
N ARG A 118 -2.51 10.91 25.45
CA ARG A 118 -2.26 11.10 24.02
C ARG A 118 -3.46 10.69 23.16
N VAL A 119 -4.08 9.55 23.47
CA VAL A 119 -5.30 9.10 22.78
C VAL A 119 -6.44 10.12 22.95
N GLU A 120 -6.64 10.67 24.15
CA GLU A 120 -7.68 11.69 24.36
C GLU A 120 -7.38 13.02 23.66
N ILE A 121 -6.10 13.40 23.53
CA ILE A 121 -5.68 14.54 22.70
C ILE A 121 -5.97 14.26 21.22
N LEU A 122 -5.60 13.09 20.69
CA LEU A 122 -5.88 12.73 19.30
C LEU A 122 -7.38 12.70 18.98
N LYS A 123 -8.22 12.19 19.89
CA LYS A 123 -9.69 12.26 19.76
C LYS A 123 -10.25 13.68 19.75
N ARG A 124 -9.58 14.61 20.42
CA ARG A 124 -9.94 16.03 20.41
C ARG A 124 -9.56 16.64 19.06
N VAL A 125 -8.35 16.37 18.59
CA VAL A 125 -7.86 16.80 17.27
C VAL A 125 -8.75 16.25 16.15
N GLU A 126 -9.19 15.00 16.21
CA GLU A 126 -10.15 14.42 15.25
C GLU A 126 -11.43 15.26 15.11
N LYS A 127 -11.88 15.93 16.19
CA LYS A 127 -13.08 16.77 16.18
C LYS A 127 -12.81 18.22 15.83
N GLU A 128 -11.66 18.75 16.24
CA GLU A 128 -11.29 20.16 16.09
C GLU A 128 -10.64 20.44 14.72
N ASP A 129 -9.86 19.48 14.22
CA ASP A 129 -9.21 19.49 12.90
C ASP A 129 -9.27 18.10 12.26
N GLU A 130 -10.47 17.77 11.77
CA GLU A 130 -10.74 16.49 11.10
C GLU A 130 -9.85 16.29 9.86
N THR A 131 -9.46 17.38 9.19
CA THR A 131 -8.62 17.32 7.98
C THR A 131 -7.22 16.82 8.33
N PHE A 132 -6.56 17.47 9.29
CA PHE A 132 -5.24 17.06 9.75
C PHE A 132 -5.26 15.64 10.32
N PHE A 133 -6.22 15.32 11.19
CA PHE A 133 -6.30 13.97 11.77
C PHE A 133 -6.50 12.90 10.69
N THR A 134 -7.35 13.17 9.70
CA THR A 134 -7.56 12.26 8.57
C THR A 134 -6.28 12.07 7.78
N GLN A 135 -5.56 13.15 7.45
CA GLN A 135 -4.27 13.09 6.77
C GLN A 135 -3.25 12.25 7.55
N LEU A 136 -3.05 12.57 8.83
CA LEU A 136 -2.12 11.86 9.71
C LEU A 136 -2.46 10.37 9.79
N ARG A 137 -3.72 10.04 10.11
CA ARG A 137 -4.18 8.65 10.21
C ARG A 137 -3.92 7.89 8.90
N ASN A 138 -4.31 8.46 7.76
CA ASN A 138 -4.15 7.76 6.49
C ASN A 138 -2.67 7.55 6.12
N MET A 139 -1.81 8.55 6.34
CA MET A 139 -0.38 8.39 6.11
C MET A 139 0.24 7.36 7.06
N VAL A 140 -0.18 7.33 8.33
CA VAL A 140 0.27 6.30 9.29
C VAL A 140 -0.14 4.91 8.83
N PHE A 141 -1.40 4.71 8.45
CA PHE A 141 -1.87 3.41 7.95
C PHE A 141 -1.14 2.98 6.67
N TYR A 142 -1.02 3.87 5.68
CA TYR A 142 -0.33 3.52 4.43
C TYR A 142 1.16 3.30 4.62
N GLY A 143 1.81 4.16 5.40
CA GLY A 143 3.22 4.04 5.72
C GLY A 143 3.50 2.74 6.44
N TYR A 144 2.76 2.45 7.52
CA TYR A 144 2.95 1.26 8.33
C TYR A 144 2.77 -0.04 7.54
N TYR A 145 1.63 -0.21 6.85
CA TYR A 145 1.36 -1.44 6.09
C TYR A 145 2.17 -1.56 4.79
N SER A 146 2.90 -0.51 4.38
CA SER A 146 3.88 -0.59 3.28
C SER A 146 5.23 -1.17 3.71
N ARG A 147 5.50 -1.31 5.02
CA ARG A 147 6.83 -1.68 5.50
C ARG A 147 7.09 -3.19 5.39
N PRO A 148 8.30 -3.61 4.96
CA PRO A 148 8.66 -5.02 4.86
C PRO A 148 8.53 -5.78 6.20
N ALA A 149 8.94 -5.16 7.30
CA ALA A 149 8.83 -5.75 8.63
C ALA A 149 7.37 -6.05 9.02
N VAL A 150 6.44 -5.18 8.66
CA VAL A 150 5.00 -5.37 8.90
C VAL A 150 4.43 -6.45 7.98
N THR A 151 4.87 -6.49 6.71
CA THR A 151 4.49 -7.57 5.77
C THR A 151 4.93 -8.94 6.30
N LEU A 152 6.13 -9.05 6.84
CA LEU A 152 6.62 -10.27 7.48
C LEU A 152 5.80 -10.62 8.73
N ALA A 153 5.52 -9.64 9.59
CA ALA A 153 4.67 -9.84 10.77
C ALA A 153 3.26 -10.34 10.39
N ILE A 154 2.67 -9.85 9.28
CA ILE A 154 1.40 -10.35 8.75
C ILE A 154 1.50 -11.83 8.38
N GLN A 155 2.53 -12.23 7.62
CA GLN A 155 2.73 -13.61 7.18
C GLN A 155 2.95 -14.56 8.36
N GLU A 156 3.69 -14.12 9.37
CA GLU A 156 4.09 -14.91 10.53
C GLU A 156 2.95 -15.07 11.55
N ASN A 157 2.26 -13.97 11.86
CA ASN A 157 1.32 -13.91 12.98
C ASN A 157 -0.14 -14.18 12.58
N LEU A 158 -0.53 -13.99 11.31
CA LEU A 158 -1.91 -14.19 10.86
C LEU A 158 -2.08 -15.51 10.07
N PRO A 159 -2.82 -16.50 10.58
CA PRO A 159 -2.96 -17.82 9.94
C PRO A 159 -3.46 -17.77 8.48
N ALA A 160 -4.34 -16.81 8.17
CA ALA A 160 -4.93 -16.64 6.84
C ALA A 160 -4.07 -15.82 5.88
N ALA A 161 -2.96 -15.23 6.33
CA ALA A 161 -2.16 -14.28 5.55
C ALA A 161 -0.78 -14.81 5.16
N ARG A 162 -0.55 -16.13 5.25
CA ARG A 162 0.74 -16.74 4.84
C ARG A 162 1.12 -16.46 3.38
N ASP A 163 0.11 -16.29 2.52
CA ASP A 163 0.29 -15.99 1.10
C ASP A 163 0.23 -14.47 0.81
N TYR A 164 0.22 -13.62 1.85
CA TYR A 164 0.25 -12.18 1.69
C TYR A 164 1.65 -11.70 1.34
N HIS A 165 1.85 -11.10 0.17
CA HIS A 165 3.17 -10.65 -0.30
C HIS A 165 3.32 -9.13 -0.38
N GLY A 166 2.51 -8.39 0.38
CA GLY A 166 2.52 -6.93 0.35
C GLY A 166 1.78 -6.36 -0.86
N PRO A 167 2.06 -5.09 -1.25
CA PRO A 167 1.31 -4.41 -2.30
C PRO A 167 1.44 -5.13 -3.65
N PRO A 168 0.30 -5.39 -4.33
CA PRO A 168 0.23 -6.23 -5.54
C PRO A 168 0.93 -5.63 -6.77
N GLN A 169 1.27 -4.34 -6.73
CA GLN A 169 1.83 -3.59 -7.86
C GLN A 169 3.12 -2.87 -7.44
N PRO A 170 4.12 -2.77 -8.34
CA PRO A 170 4.12 -3.35 -9.68
C PRO A 170 4.47 -4.86 -9.74
N TYR A 171 4.90 -5.47 -8.63
CA TYR A 171 5.49 -6.82 -8.66
C TYR A 171 4.84 -7.86 -7.74
N GLY A 172 3.81 -7.49 -6.98
CA GLY A 172 3.35 -8.19 -5.78
C GLY A 172 2.69 -9.56 -5.97
N TYR A 173 2.70 -10.11 -7.17
CA TYR A 173 2.40 -11.53 -7.39
C TYR A 173 3.40 -12.27 -8.27
N ILE A 174 4.48 -11.65 -8.79
CA ILE A 174 5.40 -12.31 -9.75
C ILE A 174 5.97 -13.64 -9.22
N ARG A 175 6.08 -13.80 -7.90
CA ARG A 175 6.57 -15.03 -7.26
C ARG A 175 5.48 -16.09 -6.99
N THR A 176 4.20 -15.71 -7.00
CA THR A 176 3.05 -16.57 -6.65
C THR A 176 2.05 -16.79 -7.78
N ILE A 177 2.04 -15.96 -8.82
CA ILE A 177 1.64 -16.46 -10.14
C ILE A 177 2.72 -17.47 -10.52
N GLU A 178 2.35 -18.75 -10.61
CA GLU A 178 3.12 -19.68 -11.43
C GLU A 178 3.48 -18.92 -12.72
N ARG A 179 4.74 -19.04 -13.18
CA ARG A 179 4.99 -18.85 -14.60
C ARG A 179 4.16 -19.92 -15.29
N TRP A 180 2.88 -19.64 -15.50
CA TRP A 180 2.12 -20.25 -16.58
C TRP A 180 3.08 -20.16 -17.75
N SER A 181 3.51 -21.33 -18.20
CA SER A 181 4.68 -21.47 -19.04
C SER A 181 4.61 -20.44 -20.16
N ALA A 182 5.77 -19.97 -20.60
CA ALA A 182 5.92 -19.06 -21.75
C ALA A 182 5.43 -19.67 -23.09
N ASP A 183 4.47 -20.59 -23.00
CA ASP A 183 3.66 -21.15 -24.03
C ASP A 183 2.38 -20.30 -24.06
N GLU A 184 2.53 -19.05 -24.53
CA GLU A 184 1.46 -18.07 -24.81
C GLU A 184 0.32 -18.61 -25.71
N GLU A 185 0.41 -19.85 -26.16
CA GLU A 185 -0.63 -20.53 -26.92
C GLU A 185 -1.88 -20.86 -26.10
N THR A 186 -1.83 -21.00 -24.77
CA THR A 186 -3.04 -21.40 -24.02
C THR A 186 -4.08 -20.29 -23.86
N PHE A 187 -3.68 -19.02 -23.87
CA PHE A 187 -4.62 -17.89 -23.83
C PHE A 187 -5.13 -17.47 -25.21
N ASN A 188 -4.36 -17.74 -26.27
CA ASN A 188 -4.75 -17.41 -27.65
C ASN A 188 -5.45 -18.56 -28.41
N ALA A 189 -5.34 -19.82 -27.94
CA ALA A 189 -5.88 -20.99 -28.67
C ALA A 189 -7.33 -21.38 -28.32
N ARG A 190 -8.01 -20.67 -27.42
CA ARG A 190 -9.45 -20.87 -27.19
C ARG A 190 -10.21 -19.59 -27.51
N GLY A 191 -10.56 -19.52 -28.81
CA GLY A 191 -11.43 -18.56 -29.50
C GLY A 191 -12.09 -17.48 -28.65
N GLY A 192 -11.84 -16.24 -29.04
CA GLY A 192 -12.35 -15.01 -28.43
C GLY A 192 -13.72 -15.17 -27.80
N GLY A 193 -13.77 -14.99 -26.47
CA GLY A 193 -15.01 -14.89 -25.75
C GLY A 193 -15.78 -13.69 -26.27
N ASN A 194 -16.91 -13.93 -26.94
CA ASN A 194 -17.84 -12.87 -27.29
C ASN A 194 -18.70 -12.54 -26.07
N TYR A 195 -18.85 -11.24 -25.80
CA TYR A 195 -19.81 -10.75 -24.84
C TYR A 195 -21.23 -11.15 -25.29
N ILE A 196 -21.99 -11.75 -24.39
CA ILE A 196 -23.42 -12.02 -24.57
C ILE A 196 -24.16 -11.03 -23.68
N ALA A 197 -25.03 -10.22 -24.26
CA ALA A 197 -25.86 -9.29 -23.49
C ALA A 197 -26.73 -10.06 -22.49
N THR A 198 -27.02 -9.45 -21.34
CA THR A 198 -27.67 -10.16 -20.22
C THR A 198 -29.04 -10.70 -20.63
N GLU A 199 -29.76 -9.98 -21.48
CA GLU A 199 -31.03 -10.38 -22.09
C GLU A 199 -30.93 -11.61 -23.01
N ASP A 200 -29.75 -11.90 -23.54
CA ASP A 200 -29.51 -13.01 -24.47
C ASP A 200 -29.03 -14.29 -23.76
N VAL A 201 -28.83 -14.25 -22.45
CA VAL A 201 -28.44 -15.42 -21.64
C VAL A 201 -29.63 -16.37 -21.51
N LYS A 202 -29.56 -17.52 -22.17
CA LYS A 202 -30.56 -18.59 -22.05
C LYS A 202 -30.17 -19.56 -20.95
N ARG A 203 -31.14 -19.91 -20.09
CA ARG A 203 -30.95 -20.99 -19.10
C ARG A 203 -30.65 -22.30 -19.81
N ILE A 204 -29.56 -22.93 -19.42
CA ILE A 204 -29.18 -24.24 -19.95
C ILE A 204 -30.08 -25.30 -19.33
N ASP A 205 -30.65 -26.16 -20.19
CA ASP A 205 -31.40 -27.34 -19.76
C ASP A 205 -30.42 -28.40 -19.22
N LEU A 206 -30.35 -28.47 -17.89
CA LEU A 206 -29.43 -29.35 -17.17
C LEU A 206 -29.79 -30.84 -17.33
N SER A 207 -30.98 -31.17 -17.84
CA SER A 207 -31.40 -32.57 -18.06
C SER A 207 -30.57 -33.28 -19.13
N LYS A 208 -29.80 -32.53 -19.95
CA LYS A 208 -28.96 -33.04 -21.04
C LYS A 208 -27.49 -33.18 -20.67
N ILE A 209 -27.11 -32.81 -19.44
CA ILE A 209 -25.72 -32.86 -18.98
C ILE A 209 -25.46 -34.19 -18.28
N GLY A 210 -24.70 -35.07 -18.93
CA GLY A 210 -24.55 -36.48 -18.55
C GLY A 210 -23.97 -36.76 -17.16
N TRP A 211 -23.16 -35.84 -16.59
CA TRP A 211 -22.63 -36.02 -15.23
C TRP A 211 -23.63 -35.66 -14.12
N ILE A 212 -24.71 -34.92 -14.44
CA ILE A 212 -25.79 -34.63 -13.48
C ILE A 212 -26.73 -35.84 -13.36
N GLN A 213 -26.89 -36.61 -14.45
CA GLN A 213 -27.72 -37.82 -14.47
C GLN A 213 -27.12 -39.02 -13.71
N ASN A 214 -25.82 -38.99 -13.41
CA ASN A 214 -25.10 -40.08 -12.75
C ASN A 214 -24.88 -39.86 -11.24
N SER A 215 -25.70 -39.04 -10.57
CA SER A 215 -25.76 -39.08 -9.09
C SER A 215 -26.73 -40.18 -8.65
N PRO A 216 -26.27 -41.35 -8.17
CA PRO A 216 -27.13 -42.20 -7.37
C PRO A 216 -27.29 -41.52 -6.02
N ASN A 217 -28.49 -41.08 -5.68
CA ASN A 217 -29.04 -41.14 -4.32
C ASN A 217 -30.46 -40.58 -4.29
N GLY A 218 -31.40 -41.41 -4.74
CA GLY A 218 -32.71 -41.51 -4.11
C GLY A 218 -32.78 -42.87 -3.43
N GLN A 219 -32.34 -42.96 -2.17
CA GLN A 219 -32.82 -43.98 -1.25
C GLN A 219 -33.45 -43.25 -0.07
N GLN A 220 -34.78 -43.28 -0.07
CA GLN A 220 -35.64 -43.06 1.10
C GLN A 220 -35.45 -44.21 2.09
#